data_AF-A0A963KRA1-F1
#
_entry.id   AF-A0A963KRA1-F1
#
_cell.length_a   1.000
_cell.length_b   1.000
_cell.length_c   1.000
_cell.angle_alpha   90.00
_cell.angle_beta   90.00
_cell.angle_gamma   90.00
#
_symmetry.space_group_name_H-M   'P 1'
#
loop_
_entity.id
_entity.type
_entity.pdbx_description
1 polymer ?
#
loop_
_entity_poly.entity_id
_entity_poly.type
_entity_poly.pdbx_seq_one_letter_code
_entity_poly.pdbx_strand_id
1 'polypeptide(L)'
;MTQTRHDLARLDTVAERAGFLADHGGLDAAIDAGLVSDPVTVSAAEGLVLGLLRQGVRKYLVILGHGSTVIADILRAYEEAGLIRCWQFRNEVEMA
;
A
#
# COMPACT_ATOMS: atom_id res chain seq x y z
N MET A 1 15.21 21.22 17.75
CA MET A 1 13.85 21.20 17.17
C MET A 1 13.55 19.78 16.75
N THR A 2 12.87 19.04 17.62
CA THR A 2 12.56 17.61 17.41
C THR A 2 11.37 17.53 16.46
N GLN A 3 11.62 17.24 15.18
CA GLN A 3 10.59 17.06 14.17
C GLN A 3 9.96 15.68 14.33
N THR A 4 9.07 15.50 15.31
CA THR A 4 8.52 14.20 15.70
C THR A 4 7.36 13.70 14.83
N ARG A 5 6.88 14.44 13.81
CA ARG A 5 5.51 14.20 13.31
C ARG A 5 5.27 13.42 12.02
N HIS A 6 6.24 13.08 11.18
CA HIS A 6 5.91 12.44 9.89
C HIS A 6 6.96 11.42 9.46
N ASP A 7 6.99 10.27 10.13
CA ASP A 7 7.81 9.13 9.71
C ASP A 7 6.91 7.92 9.51
N LEU A 8 6.99 7.31 8.33
CA LEU A 8 6.21 6.13 7.94
C LEU A 8 6.40 4.98 8.94
N ALA A 9 7.58 4.87 9.56
CA ALA A 9 7.91 3.82 10.52
C ALA A 9 7.10 3.89 11.83
N ARG A 10 6.48 5.03 12.13
CA ARG A 10 5.69 5.24 13.36
C ARG A 10 4.17 5.05 13.15
N LEU A 11 3.75 4.69 11.94
CA LEU A 11 2.34 4.48 11.61
C LEU A 11 1.97 3.02 11.86
N ASP A 12 0.92 2.80 12.66
CA ASP A 12 0.55 1.46 13.12
C ASP A 12 -0.31 0.73 12.09
N THR A 13 -1.19 1.44 11.38
CA THR A 13 -2.17 0.81 10.48
C THR A 13 -1.83 0.95 9.00
N VAL A 14 -2.34 0.00 8.20
CA VAL A 14 -2.23 -0.01 6.74
C VAL A 14 -2.86 1.27 6.13
N ALA A 15 -4.01 1.69 6.67
CA ALA A 15 -4.72 2.87 6.20
C ALA A 15 -3.96 4.17 6.48
N GLU A 16 -3.34 4.31 7.66
CA GLU A 16 -2.49 5.46 7.98
C GLU A 16 -1.28 5.53 7.03
N ARG A 17 -0.62 4.40 6.77
CA ARG A 17 0.50 4.34 5.81
C ARG A 17 0.04 4.69 4.39
N ALA A 18 -1.09 4.14 3.94
CA ALA A 18 -1.63 4.45 2.62
C ALA A 18 -1.96 5.95 2.46
N GLY A 19 -2.64 6.54 3.45
CA GLY A 19 -2.93 7.98 3.46
C GLY A 19 -1.67 8.83 3.49
N PHE A 20 -0.72 8.48 4.36
CA PHE A 20 0.58 9.16 4.43
C PHE A 20 1.30 9.16 3.08
N LEU A 21 1.37 8.00 2.42
CA LEU A 21 2.02 7.90 1.12
C LEU A 21 1.29 8.73 0.06
N ALA A 22 -0.05 8.73 0.06
CA ALA A 22 -0.82 9.57 -0.87
C ALA A 22 -0.52 11.07 -0.67
N ASP A 23 -0.52 11.55 0.57
CA ASP A 23 -0.27 12.95 0.91
C ASP A 23 1.14 13.42 0.51
N HIS A 24 2.11 12.50 0.47
CA HIS A 24 3.51 12.79 0.14
C HIS A 24 3.88 12.42 -1.30
N GLY A 25 2.91 12.11 -2.16
CA GLY A 25 3.15 11.85 -3.59
C GLY A 25 3.62 10.44 -3.93
N GLY A 26 3.51 9.50 -3.00
CA GLY A 26 3.80 8.08 -3.16
C GLY A 26 5.03 7.59 -2.40
N LEU A 27 5.32 6.29 -2.55
CA LEU A 27 6.39 5.61 -1.81
C LEU A 27 7.78 6.15 -2.13
N ASP A 28 8.15 6.28 -3.40
CA ASP A 28 9.48 6.79 -3.75
C ASP A 28 9.65 8.25 -3.33
N ALA A 29 8.62 9.09 -3.50
CA ALA A 29 8.65 10.47 -3.03
C ALA A 29 8.84 10.57 -1.50
N ALA A 30 8.19 9.70 -0.73
CA ALA A 30 8.39 9.62 0.72
C ALA A 30 9.82 9.16 1.09
N ILE A 31 10.38 8.19 0.37
CA ILE A 31 11.76 7.73 0.57
C ILE A 31 12.76 8.85 0.23
N ASP A 32 12.61 9.49 -0.93
CA ASP A 32 13.49 10.56 -1.41
C ASP A 32 13.45 11.79 -0.48
N ALA A 33 12.29 12.06 0.12
CA ALA A 33 12.11 13.12 1.12
C ALA A 33 12.67 12.75 2.50
N GLY A 34 13.20 11.53 2.70
CA GLY A 34 13.73 11.07 3.98
C GLY A 34 12.66 10.81 5.04
N LEU A 35 11.41 10.56 4.63
CA LEU A 35 10.27 10.31 5.51
C LEU A 35 10.14 8.85 5.95
N VAL A 36 11.12 8.03 5.59
CA VAL A 36 11.28 6.63 6.00
C VAL A 36 12.65 6.51 6.66
N SER A 37 12.74 6.92 7.93
CA SER A 37 14.04 6.99 8.64
C SER A 37 14.51 5.65 9.21
N ASP A 38 13.60 4.73 9.45
CA ASP A 38 13.86 3.43 10.09
C ASP A 38 13.27 2.27 9.27
N PRO A 39 13.77 1.03 9.42
CA PRO A 39 13.12 -0.15 8.85
C PRO A 39 11.65 -0.23 9.31
N VAL A 40 10.73 -0.23 8.35
CA VAL A 40 9.28 -0.30 8.64
C VAL A 40 8.87 -1.76 8.79
N THR A 41 8.27 -2.09 9.93
CA THR A 41 7.68 -3.43 10.13
C THR A 41 6.26 -3.45 9.59
N VAL A 42 6.03 -4.29 8.59
CA VAL A 42 4.71 -4.51 7.97
C VAL A 42 4.45 -6.00 7.82
N SER A 43 3.19 -6.36 7.56
CA SER A 43 2.88 -7.74 7.15
C SER A 43 3.56 -8.08 5.82
N ALA A 44 3.87 -9.36 5.58
CA ALA A 44 4.44 -9.80 4.31
C ALA A 44 3.56 -9.42 3.10
N ALA A 45 2.22 -9.46 3.26
CA ALA A 45 1.27 -9.07 2.22
C ALA A 45 1.35 -7.57 1.89
N GLU A 46 1.51 -6.71 2.89
CA GLU A 46 1.66 -5.27 2.65
C GLU A 46 3.03 -4.95 2.06
N GLY A 47 4.09 -5.61 2.54
CA GLY A 47 5.43 -5.49 1.95
C GLY A 47 5.43 -5.84 0.46
N LEU A 48 4.66 -6.86 0.06
CA LEU A 48 4.46 -7.21 -1.35
C LEU A 48 3.77 -6.07 -2.12
N VAL A 49 2.67 -5.51 -1.60
CA VAL A 49 1.95 -4.39 -2.24
C VAL A 49 2.84 -3.16 -2.37
N LEU A 50 3.58 -2.80 -1.33
CA LEU A 50 4.55 -1.70 -1.35
C LEU A 50 5.67 -1.93 -2.38
N GLY A 51 6.21 -3.14 -2.46
CA GLY A 51 7.22 -3.51 -3.44
C GLY A 51 6.71 -3.37 -4.88
N LEU A 52 5.51 -3.85 -5.14
CA LEU A 52 4.84 -3.72 -6.45
C LEU A 52 4.52 -2.24 -6.76
N LEU A 53 4.07 -1.47 -5.77
CA LEU A 53 3.82 -0.04 -5.90
C LEU A 53 5.11 0.71 -6.28
N ARG A 54 6.25 0.36 -5.66
CA ARG A 54 7.55 0.91 -6.03
C ARG A 54 7.95 0.61 -7.48
N GLN A 55 7.57 -0.55 -7.98
CA GLN A 55 7.80 -0.96 -9.37
C GLN A 55 6.83 -0.33 -10.37
N GLY A 56 5.96 0.59 -9.94
CA GLY A 56 4.99 1.24 -10.82
C GLY A 56 3.70 0.43 -11.05
N VAL A 57 3.51 -0.70 -10.36
CA VAL A 57 2.25 -1.45 -10.44
C VAL A 57 1.16 -0.64 -9.74
N ARG A 58 0.11 -0.31 -10.48
CA ARG A 58 -1.03 0.49 -10.00
C ARG A 58 -2.37 -0.18 -10.25
N LYS A 59 -2.39 -1.29 -11.00
CA LYS A 59 -3.59 -1.98 -11.42
C LYS A 59 -3.55 -3.41 -10.89
N TYR A 60 -4.55 -3.78 -10.12
CA TYR A 60 -4.68 -5.10 -9.52
C TYR A 60 -5.96 -5.75 -10.04
N LEU A 61 -5.81 -6.87 -10.73
CA LEU A 61 -6.92 -7.70 -11.16
C LEU A 61 -6.91 -8.93 -10.25
N VAL A 62 -7.97 -9.14 -9.50
CA VAL A 62 -7.98 -10.12 -8.40
C VAL A 62 -9.22 -10.98 -8.40
N ILE A 63 -9.05 -12.23 -7.97
CA ILE A 63 -10.14 -13.13 -7.57
C ILE A 63 -9.96 -13.35 -6.08
N LEU A 64 -10.87 -12.80 -5.29
CA LEU A 64 -10.76 -12.81 -3.84
C LEU A 64 -11.61 -13.94 -3.24
N GLY A 65 -11.04 -14.63 -2.27
CA GLY A 65 -11.71 -15.65 -1.47
C GLY A 65 -11.19 -15.65 -0.03
N HIS A 66 -11.59 -16.65 0.76
CA HIS A 66 -11.26 -16.70 2.19
C HIS A 66 -9.75 -16.68 2.50
N GLY A 67 -8.91 -17.20 1.60
CA GLY A 67 -7.45 -17.19 1.77
C GLY A 67 -6.78 -15.84 1.48
N SER A 68 -7.51 -14.87 0.93
CA SER A 68 -6.97 -13.59 0.46
C SER A 68 -7.55 -12.37 1.20
N THR A 69 -8.20 -12.56 2.35
CA THR A 69 -8.81 -11.44 3.10
C THR A 69 -7.77 -10.38 3.48
N VAL A 70 -6.60 -10.80 3.97
CA VAL A 70 -5.53 -9.86 4.38
C VAL A 70 -5.07 -8.99 3.20
N ILE A 71 -4.82 -9.57 2.03
CA ILE A 71 -4.39 -8.79 0.87
C ILE A 71 -5.54 -7.94 0.32
N ALA A 72 -6.79 -8.41 0.39
CA ALA A 72 -7.96 -7.64 0.00
C ALA A 72 -8.10 -6.35 0.83
N ASP A 73 -7.95 -6.46 2.16
CA ASP A 73 -8.02 -5.31 3.06
C ASP A 73 -6.91 -4.29 2.79
N ILE A 74 -5.70 -4.77 2.47
CA ILE A 74 -4.58 -3.90 2.09
C ILE A 74 -4.84 -3.22 0.75
N LEU A 75 -5.25 -3.96 -0.27
CA LEU A 75 -5.54 -3.40 -1.59
C LEU A 75 -6.67 -2.37 -1.50
N ARG A 76 -7.70 -2.63 -0.70
CA ARG A 76 -8.79 -1.67 -0.42
C ARG A 76 -8.25 -0.39 0.20
N ALA A 77 -7.40 -0.47 1.23
CA ALA A 77 -6.85 0.73 1.90
C ALA A 77 -5.98 1.58 0.95
N TYR A 78 -5.15 0.95 0.11
CA TYR A 78 -4.33 1.67 -0.87
C TYR A 78 -5.15 2.22 -2.04
N GLU A 79 -6.24 1.55 -2.42
CA GLU A 79 -7.19 2.06 -3.41
C GLU A 79 -7.99 3.25 -2.88
N GLU A 80 -8.47 3.19 -1.64
CA GLU A 80 -9.16 4.30 -0.97
C GLU A 80 -8.27 5.54 -0.85
N ALA A 81 -6.96 5.34 -0.64
CA ALA A 81 -5.96 6.41 -0.67
C ALA A 81 -5.61 6.90 -2.09
N GLY A 82 -6.15 6.28 -3.14
CA GLY A 82 -5.91 6.66 -4.53
C GLY A 82 -4.55 6.24 -5.10
N LEU A 83 -3.80 5.40 -4.39
CA LEU A 83 -2.46 4.96 -4.82
C LEU A 83 -2.51 3.86 -5.88
N ILE A 84 -3.58 3.05 -5.88
CA ILE A 84 -3.78 1.95 -6.81
C ILE A 84 -5.26 1.88 -7.24
N ARG A 85 -5.58 1.00 -8.18
CA ARG A 85 -6.94 0.59 -8.48
C ARG A 85 -7.03 -0.94 -8.53
N CYS A 86 -8.08 -1.46 -7.93
CA CYS A 86 -8.35 -2.88 -7.78
C CYS A 86 -9.66 -3.25 -8.50
N TRP A 87 -9.63 -4.34 -9.25
CA TRP A 87 -10.81 -4.90 -9.90
C TRP A 87 -10.98 -6.34 -9.45
N GLN A 88 -12.12 -6.62 -8.82
CA GLN A 88 -12.49 -7.96 -8.40
C GLN A 88 -13.28 -8.67 -9.51
N PHE A 89 -12.89 -9.91 -9.82
CA PHE A 89 -13.50 -10.78 -10.80
C PHE A 89 -13.99 -12.08 -10.15
N ARG A 90 -15.03 -12.69 -10.73
CA ARG A 90 -15.56 -13.96 -10.20
C ARG A 90 -14.69 -15.16 -10.54
N ASN A 91 -13.96 -15.10 -11.65
CA ASN A 91 -13.08 -16.15 -12.14
C ASN A 91 -12.03 -15.57 -13.11
N GLU A 92 -11.05 -16.39 -13.49
CA GLU A 92 -9.91 -16.01 -14.33
C GLU A 92 -10.32 -15.71 -15.78
N VAL A 93 -11.43 -16.27 -16.25
CA VAL A 93 -11.94 -16.05 -17.62
C VAL A 93 -12.57 -14.67 -17.75
N GLU A 94 -13.28 -14.19 -16.73
CA GLU A 94 -13.79 -12.80 -16.71
C GLU A 94 -12.68 -11.75 -16.60
N MET A 95 -11.49 -12.15 -16.15
CA MET A 95 -10.34 -11.27 -15.94
C MET A 95 -9.49 -11.05 -17.20
N ALA A 96 -9.44 -12.04 -18.10
CA ALA A 96 -8.64 -12.04 -19.33
C ALA A 96 -9.27 -11.21 -20.46
#